data_AF-A0A436W871-F1
#
_entry.id   AF-A0A436W871-F1
#
_cell.length_a   1.000
_cell.length_b   1.000
_cell.length_c   1.000
_cell.angle_alpha   90.00
_cell.angle_beta   90.00
_cell.angle_gamma   90.00
#
_symmetry.space_group_name_H-M   'P 1'
#
loop_
_entity.id
_entity.type
_entity.pdbx_description
1 polymer ?
#
loop_
_entity_poly.entity_id
_entity_poly.type
_entity_poly.pdbx_seq_one_letter_code
_entity_poly.pdbx_strand_id
1 'polypeptide(L)' 'AGAGLGAGLALGQAMTQGFGNAAASASQVQAAPAQPAEDPIQLLEKLGGLLAKGILTQQEFDAKKAELLSRIK' A
#
# COMPACT_ATOMS: atom_id res chain seq x y z
N ALA A 1 -9.63 32.18 -37.03
CA ALA A 1 -8.66 31.10 -36.78
C ALA A 1 -7.73 31.52 -35.65
N GLY A 2 -7.38 30.60 -34.74
CA GLY A 2 -6.17 30.74 -33.92
C GLY A 2 -6.30 31.29 -32.50
N ALA A 3 -7.12 30.69 -31.63
CA ALA A 3 -7.06 30.97 -30.18
C ALA A 3 -7.51 29.79 -29.29
N GLY A 4 -7.27 28.56 -29.72
CA GLY A 4 -7.67 27.36 -28.95
C GLY A 4 -6.63 26.25 -28.83
N LEU A 5 -5.55 26.32 -29.62
CA LEU A 5 -4.58 25.21 -29.73
C LEU A 5 -3.27 25.43 -28.95
N GLY A 6 -2.95 26.67 -28.56
CA GLY A 6 -1.73 26.99 -27.78
C GLY A 6 -1.93 26.95 -26.26
N ALA A 7 -3.13 27.27 -25.78
CA ALA A 7 -3.43 27.29 -24.34
C ALA A 7 -3.57 25.89 -23.73
N GLY A 8 -4.04 24.92 -24.53
CA GLY A 8 -4.17 23.52 -24.09
C GLY A 8 -2.83 22.82 -23.86
N LEU A 9 -1.80 23.16 -24.64
CA LEU A 9 -0.45 22.61 -24.48
C LEU A 9 0.27 23.21 -23.26
N ALA A 10 0.10 24.51 -22.99
CA ALA A 10 0.68 25.17 -21.82
C ALA A 10 0.08 24.67 -20.50
N LEU A 11 -1.24 24.50 -20.45
CA LEU A 11 -1.91 23.90 -19.29
C LEU A 11 -1.60 22.41 -19.16
N GLY A 12 -1.48 21.69 -20.28
CA GLY A 12 -1.06 20.29 -20.33
C GLY A 12 0.33 20.07 -19.73
N GLN A 13 1.32 20.89 -20.11
CA GLN A 13 2.68 20.81 -19.51
C GLN A 13 2.70 21.21 -18.04
N ALA A 14 1.95 22.24 -17.64
CA ALA A 14 1.83 22.62 -16.23
C ALA A 14 1.19 21.52 -15.38
N MET A 15 0.21 20.80 -15.94
CA MET A 15 -0.42 19.65 -15.30
C MET A 15 0.48 18.40 -15.32
N THR A 16 1.27 18.16 -16.36
CA THR A 16 2.28 17.09 -16.40
C THR A 16 3.42 17.34 -15.42
N GLN A 17 3.87 18.59 -15.23
CA GLN A 17 4.87 18.92 -14.21
C GLN A 17 4.26 18.90 -12.80
N GLY A 18 3.02 19.36 -12.64
CA GLY A 18 2.27 19.26 -11.39
C GLY A 18 1.98 17.81 -11.00
N PHE A 19 1.64 16.94 -11.95
CA PHE A 19 1.40 15.51 -11.74
C PHE A 19 2.70 14.72 -11.65
N GLY A 20 3.77 15.11 -12.34
CA GLY A 20 5.11 14.52 -12.20
C GLY A 20 5.73 14.84 -10.83
N ASN A 21 5.52 16.06 -10.31
CA ASN A 21 5.99 16.47 -8.99
C ASN A 21 5.03 16.08 -7.86
N ALA A 22 3.72 15.96 -8.13
CA ALA A 22 2.76 15.35 -7.21
C ALA A 22 2.88 13.82 -7.21
N ALA A 23 3.33 13.17 -8.29
CA ALA A 23 3.75 11.78 -8.27
C ALA A 23 5.07 11.62 -7.50
N ALA A 24 6.01 12.57 -7.63
CA ALA A 24 7.26 12.57 -6.86
C ALA A 24 7.09 12.94 -5.37
N SER A 25 6.04 13.67 -4.98
CA SER A 25 5.69 13.92 -3.56
C SER A 25 4.61 12.98 -3.02
N ALA A 26 3.83 12.33 -3.87
CA ALA A 26 3.07 11.13 -3.51
C ALA A 26 3.97 9.88 -3.44
N SER A 27 5.25 10.01 -3.80
CA SER A 27 6.31 9.01 -3.54
C SER A 27 6.76 8.97 -2.06
N GLN A 28 6.06 9.68 -1.16
CA GLN A 28 6.11 9.46 0.28
C GLN A 28 4.87 8.70 0.80
N VAL A 29 3.95 8.31 -0.07
CA VAL A 29 3.31 7.01 0.12
C VAL A 29 4.32 6.08 -0.52
N GLN A 30 4.94 5.22 0.28
CA GLN A 30 5.70 4.09 -0.25
C GLN A 30 4.99 3.62 -1.52
N ALA A 31 5.75 3.39 -2.60
CA ALA A 31 5.39 2.29 -3.46
C ALA A 31 5.17 1.14 -2.48
N ALA A 32 3.93 0.89 -2.07
CA ALA A 32 3.59 -0.36 -1.47
C ALA A 32 3.88 -1.27 -2.66
N PRO A 33 5.00 -2.03 -2.65
CA PRO A 33 5.20 -3.03 -3.67
C PRO A 33 3.88 -3.78 -3.68
N ALA A 34 3.20 -3.87 -4.82
CA ALA A 34 1.87 -4.48 -4.95
C ALA A 34 1.78 -5.58 -3.90
N GLN A 35 1.09 -5.32 -2.77
CA GLN A 35 1.42 -6.03 -1.53
C GLN A 35 1.40 -7.50 -1.90
N PRO A 36 2.56 -8.20 -1.87
CA PRO A 36 2.54 -9.62 -2.13
C PRO A 36 1.49 -10.12 -1.17
N ALA A 37 0.47 -10.83 -1.67
CA ALA A 37 -0.58 -11.37 -0.82
C ALA A 37 0.14 -11.95 0.41
N GLU A 38 0.01 -11.28 1.56
CA GLU A 38 1.02 -11.42 2.60
C GLU A 38 1.11 -12.89 2.95
N ASP A 39 2.32 -13.46 2.82
CA ASP A 39 2.50 -14.89 3.01
C ASP A 39 1.92 -15.26 4.37
N PRO A 40 1.06 -16.28 4.48
CA PRO A 40 0.47 -16.66 5.75
C PRO A 40 1.53 -16.90 6.86
N ILE A 41 2.77 -17.25 6.50
CA ILE A 41 3.91 -17.31 7.43
C ILE A 41 4.35 -15.91 7.91
N GLN A 42 4.44 -14.92 7.02
CA GLN A 42 4.74 -13.52 7.39
C GLN A 42 3.65 -12.91 8.28
N LEU A 43 2.39 -13.26 8.02
CA LEU A 43 1.28 -12.82 8.86
C LEU A 43 1.33 -13.46 10.26
N LEU A 44 1.74 -14.73 10.35
CA LEU A 44 1.98 -15.42 11.63
C LEU A 44 3.08 -14.77 12.45
N GLU A 45 4.20 -14.37 11.84
CA GLU A 45 5.27 -13.64 12.52
C GLU A 45 4.79 -12.29 13.06
N LYS A 46 4.05 -11.51 12.25
CA LYS A 46 3.42 -10.26 12.69
C LYS A 46 2.46 -10.47 13.86
N LEU A 47 1.61 -11.48 13.78
CA LEU A 47 0.66 -11.86 14.84
C LEU A 47 1.38 -12.21 16.15
N GLY A 48 2.48 -12.98 16.09
CA GLY A 48 3.29 -13.32 17.26
C GLY A 48 3.95 -12.08 17.88
N GLY A 49 4.42 -11.15 17.05
CA GLY A 49 4.94 -9.86 17.49
C GLY A 49 3.89 -9.00 18.20
N LEU A 50 2.64 -8.99 17.71
CA LEU A 50 1.54 -8.26 18.36
C LEU A 50 1.13 -8.89 19.70
N LEU A 51 1.11 -10.22 19.80
CA LEU A 51 0.88 -10.95 21.05
C LEU A 51 1.99 -10.66 22.07
N ALA A 52 3.26 -10.71 21.67
CA ALA A 52 4.39 -10.42 22.53
C ALA A 52 4.39 -8.97 23.05
N LYS A 53 3.86 -8.04 22.26
CA LYS A 53 3.64 -6.64 22.67
C LYS A 53 2.41 -6.45 23.56
N GLY A 54 1.64 -7.50 23.83
CA GLY A 54 0.39 -7.44 24.60
C GLY A 54 -0.75 -6.72 23.88
N ILE A 55 -0.64 -6.49 22.56
CA ILE A 55 -1.67 -5.84 21.75
C ILE A 55 -2.80 -6.82 21.43
N LEU A 56 -2.45 -8.10 21.28
CA LEU A 56 -3.41 -9.19 21.10
C LEU A 56 -3.41 -10.09 22.33
N THR A 57 -4.57 -10.70 22.59
CA THR A 57 -4.70 -11.79 23.55
C THR A 57 -4.34 -13.12 22.91
N GLN A 58 -4.03 -14.13 23.74
CA GLN A 58 -3.75 -15.48 23.22
C GLN A 58 -4.91 -16.05 22.39
N GLN A 59 -6.14 -15.79 22.82
CA GLN A 59 -7.34 -16.28 22.14
C GLN A 59 -7.49 -15.70 20.73
N GLU A 60 -7.17 -14.41 20.55
CA GLU A 60 -7.19 -13.76 19.24
C GLU A 60 -6.06 -14.26 18.32
N PHE A 61 -4.87 -14.49 18.89
CA PHE A 61 -3.74 -15.05 18.16
C PHE A 61 -4.05 -16.46 17.64
N ASP A 62 -4.54 -17.35 18.50
CA ASP A 62 -4.83 -18.75 18.14
C ASP A 62 -5.93 -18.85 17.07
N ALA A 63 -6.99 -18.02 17.17
CA ALA A 63 -8.06 -17.97 16.17
C ALA A 63 -7.53 -17.60 14.77
N LYS A 64 -6.65 -16.58 14.68
CA LYS A 64 -6.07 -16.18 13.40
C LYS A 64 -4.98 -17.12 12.90
N LYS A 65 -4.21 -17.73 13.80
CA LYS A 65 -3.22 -18.76 13.45
C LYS A 65 -3.87 -19.97 12.79
N ALA A 66 -5.00 -20.45 13.32
CA ALA A 66 -5.74 -21.55 12.72
C ALA A 66 -6.26 -21.22 11.30
N GLU A 67 -6.78 -20.01 11.11
CA GLU A 67 -7.21 -19.51 9.79
C GLU A 67 -6.04 -19.49 8.80
N LEU A 68 -4.88 -18.96 9.20
CA LEU A 68 -3.71 -18.85 8.33
C LEU A 68 -3.12 -20.21 7.97
N LEU A 69 -3.01 -21.13 8.93
CA LEU A 69 -2.56 -22.50 8.65
C LEU A 69 -3.50 -23.24 7.69
N SER A 70 -4.81 -22.94 7.74
CA SER A 70 -5.78 -23.55 6.82
C SER A 70 -5.58 -23.15 5.36
N ARG A 71 -4.91 -22.01 5.10
CA ARG A 71 -4.61 -21.52 3.74
C ARG A 71 -3.37 -22.17 3.12
N ILE A 72 -2.53 -22.81 3.93
CA ILE A 72 -1.27 -23.44 3.50
C ILE A 72 -1.45 -24.95 3.25
N LYS A 73 -2.35 -25.59 4.00
CA LYS A 73 -2.62 -27.03 3.91
C LYS A 73 -3.52 -27.42 2.73
#